data_AF-A0A5C6EF20-F1
#
_entry.id   AF-A0A5C6EF20-F1
#
_cell.length_a   1.000
_cell.length_b   1.000
_cell.length_c   1.000
_cell.angle_alpha   90.00
_cell.angle_beta   90.00
_cell.angle_gamma   90.00
#
_symmetry.space_group_name_H-M   'P 1'
#
loop_
_entity.id
_entity.type
_entity.pdbx_description
1 polymer ?
#
loop_
_entity_poly.entity_id
_entity_poly.type
_entity_poly.pdbx_seq_one_letter_code
_entity_poly.pdbx_strand_id
1 'polypeptide(L)'
;MTNSQRLATVRECFLCWTEGGEIESESILIRNEFFCGRRFRSSNHHAVWFIEEDTLKIFDQDNQLACVMRGDEIDSFVASEDQTDHSAPTILAIPTRPTAKPAEESSDEFGDSIRRAA
;
A
#
# COMPACT_ATOMS: atom_id res chain seq x y z
N MET A 1 -14.23 -5.11 -2.49
CA MET A 1 -13.01 -4.39 -2.09
C MET A 1 -11.88 -5.41 -1.95
N THR A 2 -10.67 -5.13 -2.41
CA THR A 2 -9.52 -6.03 -2.18
C THR A 2 -9.05 -5.94 -0.72
N ASN A 3 -8.33 -6.95 -0.23
CA ASN A 3 -7.77 -6.90 1.14
C ASN A 3 -6.84 -5.69 1.35
N SER A 4 -6.11 -5.26 0.31
CA SER A 4 -5.25 -4.07 0.38
C SER A 4 -6.06 -2.77 0.47
N GLN A 5 -7.16 -2.66 -0.27
CA GLN A 5 -8.08 -1.53 -0.17
C GLN A 5 -8.75 -1.49 1.20
N ARG A 6 -9.20 -2.66 1.71
CA ARG A 6 -9.83 -2.74 3.02
C ARG A 6 -8.88 -2.33 4.13
N LEU A 7 -7.64 -2.79 4.06
CA LEU A 7 -6.60 -2.37 4.99
C LEU A 7 -6.37 -0.84 4.96
N ALA A 8 -6.43 -0.21 3.79
CA ALA A 8 -6.29 1.24 3.69
C ALA A 8 -7.44 1.96 4.42
N THR A 9 -8.68 1.54 4.22
CA THR A 9 -9.86 2.08 4.92
C THR A 9 -9.76 1.88 6.44
N VAL A 10 -9.32 0.71 6.90
CA VAL A 10 -9.11 0.44 8.33
C VAL A 10 -8.00 1.33 8.91
N ARG A 11 -6.93 1.56 8.15
CA ARG A 11 -5.85 2.46 8.55
C ARG A 11 -6.38 3.88 8.75
N GLU A 12 -7.10 4.38 7.76
CA GLU A 12 -7.73 5.70 7.78
C GLU A 12 -8.70 5.83 8.96
N CYS A 13 -9.56 4.83 9.17
CA CYS A 13 -10.46 4.77 10.32
C CYS A 13 -9.71 4.89 11.66
N PHE A 14 -8.61 4.14 11.84
CA PHE A 14 -7.80 4.24 13.06
C PHE A 14 -7.14 5.62 13.22
N LEU A 15 -6.65 6.21 12.12
CA LEU A 15 -6.06 7.56 12.15
C LEU A 15 -7.11 8.62 12.52
N CYS A 16 -8.26 8.62 11.86
CA CYS A 16 -9.39 9.49 12.17
C CYS A 16 -9.86 9.32 13.63
N TRP A 17 -9.94 8.08 14.12
CA TRP A 17 -10.33 7.80 15.51
C TRP A 17 -9.31 8.36 16.51
N THR A 18 -8.03 8.35 16.17
CA THR A 18 -6.97 8.96 16.97
C THR A 18 -6.80 10.47 16.73
N GLU A 19 -7.80 11.13 16.13
CA GLU A 19 -7.80 12.56 15.80
C GLU A 19 -6.64 12.97 14.87
N GLY A 20 -6.30 12.13 13.91
CA GLY A 20 -5.24 12.40 12.93
C GLY A 20 -3.83 12.14 13.47
N GLY A 21 -3.68 11.25 14.47
CA GLY A 21 -2.38 10.79 14.92
C GLY A 21 -1.57 10.08 13.83
N GLU A 22 -0.36 9.63 14.15
CA GLU A 22 0.48 8.82 13.24
C GLU A 22 0.54 7.36 13.70
N ILE A 23 0.54 6.43 12.74
CA ILE A 23 0.85 5.02 13.02
C ILE A 23 2.37 4.86 13.05
N GLU A 24 2.93 4.77 14.26
CA GLU A 24 4.35 4.56 14.51
C GLU A 24 4.84 3.19 14.02
N SER A 25 3.97 2.18 14.13
CA SER A 25 4.31 0.83 13.68
C SER A 25 3.08 0.03 13.29
N GLU A 26 3.28 -0.83 12.30
CA GLU A 26 2.28 -1.76 11.79
C GLU A 26 2.88 -3.17 11.76
N SER A 27 2.12 -4.17 12.20
CA SER A 27 2.58 -5.55 12.28
C SER A 27 1.51 -6.52 11.81
N ILE A 28 1.94 -7.66 11.28
CA ILE A 28 1.07 -8.73 10.82
C ILE A 28 0.65 -9.58 12.03
N LEU A 29 -0.64 -9.92 12.14
CA LEU A 29 -1.14 -10.87 13.11
C LEU A 29 -1.26 -12.25 12.47
N ILE A 30 -0.49 -13.21 12.98
CA ILE A 30 -0.54 -14.62 12.57
C ILE A 30 -0.95 -15.46 13.77
N ARG A 31 -1.92 -16.36 13.58
CA ARG A 31 -2.29 -17.37 14.58
C ARG A 31 -2.42 -18.72 13.90
N ASN A 32 -1.73 -19.74 14.45
CA ASN A 32 -1.73 -21.09 13.90
C ASN A 32 -1.37 -21.12 12.39
N GLU A 33 -0.37 -20.35 11.97
CA GLU A 33 0.07 -20.21 10.56
C GLU A 33 -0.92 -19.50 9.62
N PHE A 34 -2.06 -19.02 10.13
CA PHE A 34 -3.02 -18.25 9.35
C PHE A 34 -2.85 -16.75 9.56
N PHE A 35 -2.97 -15.99 8.47
CA PHE A 35 -3.04 -14.54 8.53
C PHE A 35 -4.40 -14.12 9.09
N CYS A 36 -4.41 -13.50 10.27
CA CYS A 36 -5.63 -13.07 10.95
C CYS A 36 -5.91 -11.57 10.80
N GLY A 37 -4.92 -10.78 10.36
CA GLY A 37 -5.10 -9.33 10.18
C GLY A 37 -3.86 -8.55 10.58
N ARG A 38 -4.06 -7.37 11.18
CA ARG A 38 -2.97 -6.42 11.48
C ARG A 38 -3.10 -5.76 12.84
N ARG A 39 -1.96 -5.40 13.41
CA ARG A 39 -1.85 -4.56 14.60
C ARG A 39 -1.26 -3.21 14.22
N PHE A 40 -1.90 -2.14 14.69
CA PHE A 40 -1.44 -0.76 14.54
C PHE A 40 -1.05 -0.22 15.90
N ARG A 41 0.00 0.59 15.97
CA ARG A 41 0.41 1.30 17.17
C ARG A 41 0.59 2.77 16.85
N SER A 42 -0.03 3.62 17.65
CA SER A 42 0.26 5.05 17.75
C SER A 42 0.89 5.34 19.12
N SER A 43 1.15 6.60 19.43
CA SER A 43 1.84 6.97 20.67
C SER A 43 1.07 6.59 21.94
N ASN A 44 -0.26 6.74 21.93
CA ASN A 44 -1.11 6.53 23.11
C ASN A 44 -2.13 5.40 22.96
N HIS A 45 -2.27 4.85 21.74
CA HIS A 45 -3.27 3.84 21.44
C HIS A 45 -2.66 2.73 20.60
N HIS A 46 -3.32 1.58 20.61
CA HIS A 46 -3.03 0.54 19.64
C HIS A 46 -4.32 -0.13 19.22
N ALA A 47 -4.32 -0.71 18.03
CA ALA A 47 -5.49 -1.37 17.50
C ALA A 47 -5.14 -2.72 16.88
N VAL A 48 -6.11 -3.61 16.86
CA VAL A 48 -6.03 -4.90 16.19
C VAL A 48 -7.22 -5.02 15.25
N TRP A 49 -6.93 -5.15 13.95
CA TRP A 49 -7.92 -5.47 12.94
C TRP A 49 -7.87 -6.96 12.64
N PHE A 50 -9.03 -7.60 12.71
CA PHE A 50 -9.23 -8.99 12.34
C PHE A 50 -9.90 -9.04 10.95
N ILE A 51 -9.22 -9.66 9.98
CA ILE A 51 -9.63 -9.59 8.57
C ILE A 51 -10.88 -10.44 8.27
N GLU A 52 -11.02 -11.61 8.90
CA GLU A 52 -12.14 -12.51 8.61
C GLU A 52 -13.45 -11.96 9.18
N GLU A 53 -13.41 -11.43 10.41
CA GLU A 53 -14.55 -10.82 11.08
C GLU A 53 -14.77 -9.35 10.70
N ASP A 54 -13.86 -8.77 9.91
CA ASP A 54 -13.81 -7.37 9.54
C ASP A 54 -14.08 -6.43 10.73
N THR A 55 -13.32 -6.64 11.81
CA THR A 55 -13.53 -5.96 13.09
C THR A 55 -12.25 -5.29 13.54
N LEU A 56 -12.32 -3.98 13.82
CA LEU A 56 -11.26 -3.17 14.40
C LEU A 56 -11.50 -3.01 15.90
N LYS A 57 -10.53 -3.41 16.72
CA LYS A 57 -10.55 -3.18 18.17
C LYS A 57 -9.47 -2.21 18.54
N ILE A 58 -9.83 -1.13 19.25
CA ILE A 58 -8.91 -0.08 19.67
C ILE A 58 -8.76 -0.12 21.18
N PHE A 59 -7.51 -0.02 21.62
CA PHE A 59 -7.10 -0.11 23.00
C PHE A 59 -6.33 1.16 23.38
N ASP A 60 -6.50 1.58 24.63
CA ASP A 60 -5.76 2.69 25.22
C ASP A 60 -4.34 2.28 25.66
N GLN A 61 -3.64 3.23 26.28
CA GLN A 61 -2.31 3.05 26.85
C GLN A 61 -2.26 2.04 28.01
N ASP A 62 -3.39 1.79 28.67
CA ASP A 62 -3.53 0.85 29.78
C ASP A 62 -4.00 -0.54 29.30
N ASN A 63 -3.94 -0.77 27.98
CA ASN A 63 -4.42 -1.96 27.28
C ASN A 63 -5.91 -2.27 27.53
N GLN A 64 -6.72 -1.28 27.92
CA GLN A 64 -8.16 -1.43 28.02
C GLN A 64 -8.81 -1.20 26.67
N LEU A 65 -9.88 -1.94 26.41
CA LEU A 65 -10.64 -1.84 25.17
C LEU A 65 -11.44 -0.53 25.19
N ALA A 66 -11.04 0.43 24.35
CA ALA A 66 -11.69 1.72 24.22
C ALA A 66 -12.84 1.69 23.21
N CYS A 67 -12.66 0.95 22.11
CA CYS A 67 -13.64 0.92 21.01
C CYS A 67 -13.59 -0.41 20.25
N VAL A 68 -14.75 -0.82 19.72
CA VAL A 68 -14.88 -1.90 18.74
C VAL A 68 -15.71 -1.37 17.59
N MET A 69 -15.19 -1.50 16.38
CA MET A 69 -15.90 -1.14 15.14
C MET A 69 -15.95 -2.35 14.21
N ARG A 70 -17.14 -2.65 13.70
CA ARG A 70 -17.39 -3.63 12.65
C ARG A 70 -17.26 -3.00 11.28
N GLY A 71 -17.31 -3.83 10.25
CA GLY A 71 -17.02 -3.39 8.90
C GLY A 71 -17.86 -2.21 8.40
N ASP A 72 -19.16 -2.24 8.66
CA ASP A 72 -20.12 -1.19 8.34
C ASP A 72 -19.92 0.09 9.17
N GLU A 73 -19.54 -0.05 10.44
CA GLU A 73 -19.20 1.06 11.32
C GLU A 73 -17.91 1.76 10.87
N ILE A 74 -16.90 0.98 10.45
CA ILE A 74 -15.64 1.48 9.88
C ILE A 74 -15.94 2.33 8.63
N ASP A 75 -16.78 1.81 7.73
CA ASP A 75 -17.11 2.50 6.48
C ASP A 75 -17.91 3.79 6.74
N SER A 76 -18.84 3.74 7.68
CA SER A 76 -19.62 4.91 8.08
C SER A 76 -18.76 5.98 8.74
N PHE A 77 -17.79 5.58 9.56
CA PHE A 77 -16.89 6.47 10.28
C PHE A 77 -15.94 7.21 9.35
N VAL A 78 -15.35 6.52 8.37
CA VAL A 78 -14.47 7.16 7.38
C VAL A 78 -15.28 8.10 6.47
N ALA A 79 -16.47 7.67 6.04
CA ALA A 79 -17.33 8.49 5.17
C ALA A 79 -17.81 9.80 5.81
N SER A 80 -17.88 9.88 7.15
CA SER A 80 -18.19 11.13 7.85
C SER A 80 -17.03 12.12 7.90
N GLU A 81 -15.78 11.63 7.90
CA GLU A 81 -14.58 12.47 8.06
C GLU A 81 -14.05 13.00 6.71
N ASP A 82 -14.41 12.37 5.59
CA ASP A 82 -14.12 12.80 4.21
C ASP A 82 -14.69 14.19 3.84
N GLN A 83 -15.41 14.86 4.74
CA GLN A 83 -15.88 16.24 4.56
C GLN A 83 -14.88 17.32 5.01
N THR A 84 -13.72 16.95 5.58
CA THR A 84 -12.67 17.90 5.98
C THR A 84 -11.32 17.61 5.28
N ASP A 85 -11.09 18.31 4.17
CA ASP A 85 -9.78 18.62 3.55
C ASP A 85 -8.64 17.59 3.71
N HIS A 86 -8.63 16.55 2.86
CA HIS A 86 -7.40 15.81 2.58
C HIS A 86 -6.87 16.08 1.17
N SER A 87 -5.72 16.78 1.17
CA SER A 87 -4.88 17.12 0.04
C SER A 87 -4.67 15.93 -0.89
N ALA A 88 -4.87 16.17 -2.19
CA ALA A 88 -4.85 15.19 -3.26
C ALA A 88 -3.67 14.18 -3.17
N PRO A 89 -3.90 12.91 -3.54
CA PRO A 89 -2.87 11.88 -3.48
C PRO A 89 -1.71 12.23 -4.41
N THR A 90 -0.47 12.18 -3.88
CA THR A 90 0.74 12.35 -4.67
C THR A 90 0.94 11.12 -5.57
N ILE A 91 0.63 11.27 -6.86
CA ILE A 91 0.87 10.24 -7.87
C ILE A 91 2.39 10.21 -8.16
N LEU A 92 3.07 9.16 -7.71
CA LEU A 92 4.45 8.90 -8.10
C LEU A 92 4.47 8.34 -9.53
N ALA A 93 4.86 9.17 -10.50
CA ALA A 93 5.02 8.75 -11.89
C ALA A 93 6.19 7.76 -12.04
N ILE A 94 5.93 6.61 -12.65
CA ILE A 94 6.97 5.64 -12.98
C ILE A 94 7.77 6.18 -14.18
N PRO A 95 9.09 6.38 -14.07
CA PRO A 95 9.90 6.82 -15.20
C PRO A 95 9.95 5.72 -16.28
N THR A 96 9.35 5.98 -17.43
CA THR A 96 9.44 5.09 -18.59
C THR A 96 10.84 5.13 -19.17
N ARG A 97 11.50 3.97 -19.25
CA ARG A 97 12.81 3.79 -19.88
C ARG A 97 12.73 4.13 -21.37
N PRO A 98 13.53 5.05 -21.92
CA PRO A 98 13.53 5.31 -23.35
C PRO A 98 14.06 4.08 -24.09
N THR A 99 13.23 3.52 -24.97
CA THR A 99 13.60 2.47 -25.92
C THR A 99 14.58 3.04 -26.95
N ALA A 100 15.82 2.56 -26.92
CA ALA A 100 16.82 2.86 -27.94
C ALA A 100 16.38 2.32 -29.30
N LYS A 101 16.43 3.16 -30.33
CA LYS A 101 16.27 2.79 -31.75
C LYS A 101 17.33 1.76 -32.15
N PRO A 102 16.99 0.69 -32.88
CA PRO A 102 17.99 -0.18 -33.50
C PRO A 102 18.74 0.56 -34.60
N ALA A 103 20.06 0.38 -34.62
CA ALA A 103 20.98 0.93 -35.60
C ALA A 103 20.73 0.30 -36.99
N GLU A 104 20.68 1.16 -38.00
CA GLU A 104 20.63 0.76 -39.41
C GLU A 104 21.96 0.09 -39.80
N GLU A 105 21.87 -1.13 -40.32
CA GLU A 105 22.97 -1.89 -40.89
C GLU A 105 23.45 -1.22 -42.18
N SER A 106 24.67 -0.66 -42.16
CA SER A 106 25.40 -0.25 -43.34
C SER A 106 25.96 -1.49 -44.05
N SER A 107 25.40 -1.81 -45.20
CA SER A 107 25.89 -2.80 -46.15
C SER A 107 27.13 -2.28 -46.88
N ASP A 108 28.33 -2.74 -46.52
CA ASP A 108 29.55 -2.54 -47.32
C ASP A 108 29.92 -3.81 -48.09
N GLU A 109 29.72 -3.66 -49.40
CA GLU A 109 30.36 -4.25 -50.58
C GLU A 109 31.33 -5.45 -50.47
N PHE A 110 30.95 -6.46 -51.25
CA PHE A 110 31.70 -7.59 -51.78
C PHE A 110 33.18 -7.30 -52.10
N GLY A 111 34.08 -8.06 -51.48
CA GLY A 111 35.46 -8.20 -51.90
C GLY A 111 35.56 -9.11 -53.13
N ASP A 112 35.96 -8.54 -54.27
CA ASP A 112 36.44 -9.30 -55.43
C ASP A 112 37.73 -8.68 -55.98
N SER A 113 38.87 -9.34 -55.73
CA SER A 113 40.08 -9.12 -56.51
C SER A 113 41.04 -10.30 -56.37
N ILE A 114 40.72 -11.36 -57.12
CA ILE A 114 41.63 -12.46 -57.43
C ILE A 114 42.83 -11.92 -58.22
N ARG A 115 44.03 -11.92 -57.63
CA ARG A 115 45.30 -11.77 -58.37
C ARG A 115 45.92 -13.16 -58.57
N ARG A 116 45.82 -13.69 -59.79
CA ARG A 116 46.65 -14.81 -60.28
C ARG A 116 48.05 -14.27 -60.60
N ALA A 117 49.08 -14.90 -60.04
CA ALA A 117 50.45 -14.79 -60.50
C ALA A 117 50.68 -15.73 -61.69
N ALA A 118 51.49 -15.27 -62.64
CA ALA A 118 52.20 -16.06 -63.64
C ALA A 118 53.70 -15.87 -63.40
#